data_AF-A0A348W7J9-F1
#
_entry.id   AF-A0A348W7J9-F1
#
_cell.length_a   1.000
_cell.length_b   1.000
_cell.length_c   1.000
_cell.angle_alpha   90.00
_cell.angle_beta   90.00
_cell.angle_gamma   90.00
#
_symmetry.space_group_name_H-M   'P 1'
#
loop_
_entity.id
_entity.type
_entity.pdbx_description
1 polymer ?
#
loop_
_entity_poly.entity_id
_entity_poly.type
_entity_poly.pdbx_seq_one_letter_code
_entity_poly.pdbx_strand_id
1 'polypeptide(L)'
;PLIGGQFRLAGQQPRRAQILDLLDWYERQFARLGVTLHLNSYLEAEEIRAIGPDRVVLATGSLPDEDATQRWLPDLGPLPGRERGHVFAPEEVMRREARLGSRVLVLDEGGNMRGLGTAWHLAEEGHEVTLITPGPMVGAELARTSADIPIRARLAWLGVTMLTEHGLTRWHDQGARLKNLLTGVEFDHPADDLVMATTNRAFDPISAEIADLPPVILGDAQAPRQAPYAFYEGRACGLAL
;
A
#
# COMPACT_ATOMS: atom_id res chain seq x y z
N PRO A 1 16.06 0.70 12.65
CA PRO A 1 15.77 0.99 11.23
C PRO A 1 16.18 -0.20 10.36
N LEU A 2 15.36 -0.57 9.37
CA LEU A 2 15.58 -1.75 8.53
C LEU A 2 15.34 -1.38 7.06
N ILE A 3 15.98 -2.06 6.12
CA ILE A 3 15.73 -1.85 4.69
C ILE A 3 14.37 -2.41 4.26
N GLY A 4 13.95 -2.13 3.02
CA GLY A 4 12.89 -2.88 2.33
C GLY A 4 11.57 -2.15 2.12
N GLY A 5 11.41 -0.94 2.66
CA GLY A 5 10.27 -0.07 2.39
C GLY A 5 8.91 -0.76 2.52
N GLN A 6 8.00 -0.51 1.58
CA GLN A 6 6.67 -1.13 1.54
C GLN A 6 6.72 -2.67 1.40
N PHE A 7 7.78 -3.22 0.79
CA PHE A 7 7.92 -4.66 0.64
C PHE A 7 8.17 -5.36 1.99
N ARG A 8 8.79 -4.66 2.96
CA ARG A 8 8.88 -5.17 4.34
C ARG A 8 7.50 -5.28 4.99
N LEU A 9 6.63 -4.29 4.81
CA LEU A 9 5.26 -4.31 5.35
C LEU A 9 4.46 -5.45 4.72
N ALA A 10 4.62 -5.69 3.42
CA ALA A 10 4.06 -6.85 2.73
C ALA A 10 4.52 -8.20 3.35
N GLY A 11 5.75 -8.29 3.86
CA GLY A 11 6.26 -9.47 4.55
C GLY A 11 5.73 -9.66 5.98
N GLN A 12 5.20 -8.60 6.60
CA GLN A 12 4.56 -8.66 7.92
C GLN A 12 3.11 -9.14 7.85
N GLN A 13 2.50 -9.13 6.65
CA GLN A 13 1.16 -9.67 6.46
C GLN A 13 1.14 -11.19 6.71
N PRO A 14 0.00 -11.75 7.14
CA PRO A 14 -0.12 -13.17 7.45
C PRO A 14 0.42 -14.06 6.33
N ARG A 15 1.24 -15.04 6.72
CA ARG A 15 1.82 -16.06 5.82
C ARG A 15 2.73 -15.52 4.71
N ARG A 16 3.40 -14.39 4.94
CA ARG A 16 4.36 -13.79 3.98
C ARG A 16 5.78 -13.57 4.52
N ALA A 17 6.13 -14.23 5.63
CA ALA A 17 7.43 -14.07 6.30
C ALA A 17 8.64 -14.35 5.39
N GLN A 18 8.50 -15.16 4.34
CA GLN A 18 9.56 -15.39 3.34
C GLN A 18 10.05 -14.11 2.63
N ILE A 19 9.24 -13.05 2.62
CA ILE A 19 9.67 -11.74 2.13
C ILE A 19 10.68 -11.11 3.09
N LEU A 20 10.51 -11.29 4.39
CA LEU A 20 11.45 -10.81 5.39
C LEU A 20 12.78 -11.57 5.26
N ASP A 21 12.73 -12.89 5.03
CA ASP A 21 13.93 -13.70 4.78
C ASP A 21 14.74 -13.20 3.58
N LEU A 22 14.06 -12.77 2.51
CA LEU A 22 14.69 -12.18 1.33
C LEU A 22 15.33 -10.82 1.66
N LEU A 23 14.66 -9.97 2.43
CA LEU A 23 15.23 -8.68 2.85
C LEU A 23 16.46 -8.87 3.74
N ASP A 24 16.42 -9.83 4.64
CA ASP A 24 17.57 -10.17 5.49
C ASP A 24 18.72 -10.73 4.64
N TRP A 25 18.41 -11.46 3.57
CA TRP A 25 19.41 -11.88 2.59
C TRP A 25 20.04 -10.70 1.85
N TYR A 26 19.25 -9.69 1.45
CA TYR A 26 19.77 -8.47 0.81
C TYR A 26 20.71 -7.70 1.74
N GLU A 27 20.37 -7.52 3.02
CA GLU A 27 21.26 -6.86 3.99
C GLU A 27 22.61 -7.58 4.10
N ARG A 28 22.60 -8.92 4.14
CA ARG A 28 23.84 -9.73 4.13
C ARG A 28 24.64 -9.56 2.83
N GLN A 29 23.96 -9.47 1.67
CA GLN A 29 24.66 -9.25 0.40
C GLN A 29 25.28 -7.86 0.33
N PHE A 30 24.56 -6.83 0.77
CA PHE A 30 25.10 -5.46 0.82
C PHE A 30 26.36 -5.39 1.67
N ALA A 31 26.36 -6.01 2.86
CA ALA A 31 27.55 -6.10 3.69
C ALA A 31 28.70 -6.86 2.99
N ARG A 32 28.43 -7.99 2.33
CA ARG A 32 29.45 -8.79 1.62
C ARG A 32 30.05 -8.06 0.42
N LEU A 33 29.27 -7.21 -0.24
CA LEU A 33 29.68 -6.45 -1.43
C LEU A 33 30.29 -5.09 -1.07
N GLY A 34 30.37 -4.75 0.22
CA GLY A 34 30.90 -3.46 0.68
C GLY A 34 29.99 -2.27 0.35
N VAL A 35 28.69 -2.50 0.20
CA VAL A 35 27.71 -1.43 0.00
C VAL A 35 27.51 -0.70 1.33
N THR A 36 27.80 0.61 1.36
CA THR A 36 27.55 1.47 2.52
C THR A 36 26.07 1.79 2.62
N LEU A 37 25.42 1.36 3.71
CA LEU A 37 24.02 1.65 3.98
C LEU A 37 23.89 2.79 5.00
N HIS A 38 23.21 3.86 4.60
CA HIS A 38 22.81 4.97 5.49
C HIS A 38 21.33 4.82 5.85
N LEU A 39 21.06 4.40 7.08
CA LEU A 39 19.70 4.24 7.61
C LEU A 39 19.33 5.40 8.54
N ASN A 40 18.04 5.69 8.69
CA ASN A 40 17.55 6.92 9.34
C ASN A 40 18.12 8.19 8.68
N SER A 41 18.37 8.15 7.37
CA SER A 41 18.94 9.25 6.62
C SER A 41 17.94 9.64 5.55
N TYR A 42 17.18 10.70 5.82
CA TYR A 42 16.49 11.43 4.76
C TYR A 42 17.53 12.31 4.06
N LEU A 43 17.45 12.40 2.74
CA LEU A 43 18.38 13.22 1.95
C LEU A 43 17.60 14.32 1.24
N GLU A 44 18.06 15.55 1.39
CA GLU A 44 17.66 16.71 0.61
C GLU A 44 18.59 16.88 -0.61
N ALA A 45 18.17 17.71 -1.58
CA ALA A 45 18.91 17.92 -2.82
C ALA A 45 20.36 18.37 -2.59
N GLU A 46 20.59 19.26 -1.60
CA GLU A 46 21.92 19.76 -1.29
C GLU A 46 22.83 18.70 -0.65
N GLU A 47 22.27 17.79 0.14
CA GLU A 47 23.01 16.67 0.71
C GLU A 47 23.44 15.68 -0.38
N ILE A 48 22.58 15.44 -1.37
CA ILE A 48 22.92 14.63 -2.56
C ILE A 48 24.08 15.27 -3.33
N ARG A 49 24.07 16.59 -3.53
CA ARG A 49 25.18 17.30 -4.19
C ARG A 49 26.46 17.22 -3.39
N ALA A 50 26.39 17.36 -2.07
CA ALA A 50 27.55 17.29 -1.18
C ALA A 50 28.22 15.91 -1.19
N ILE A 51 27.46 14.83 -1.44
CA ILE A 51 28.01 13.48 -1.65
C ILE A 51 28.87 13.42 -2.93
N GLY A 52 28.59 14.27 -3.93
CA GLY A 52 29.28 14.30 -5.21
C GLY A 52 29.17 12.98 -6.01
N PRO A 53 27.98 12.38 -6.17
CA PRO A 53 27.85 11.09 -6.84
C PRO A 53 28.03 11.20 -8.36
N ASP A 54 28.66 10.19 -8.98
CA ASP A 54 28.70 10.07 -10.44
C ASP A 54 27.32 9.79 -11.05
N ARG A 55 26.46 9.10 -10.29
CA ARG A 55 25.12 8.67 -10.69
C ARG A 55 24.15 8.71 -9.50
N VAL A 56 22.94 9.18 -9.76
CA VAL A 56 21.83 9.18 -8.79
C VAL A 56 20.73 8.26 -9.27
N VAL A 57 20.27 7.36 -8.40
CA VAL A 57 19.09 6.52 -8.63
C VAL A 57 18.06 6.85 -7.56
N LEU A 58 16.89 7.33 -7.97
CA LEU A 58 15.77 7.63 -7.08
C LEU A 58 14.82 6.44 -7.04
N ALA A 59 14.77 5.77 -5.88
CA ALA A 59 13.88 4.65 -5.58
C ALA A 59 13.02 4.96 -4.33
N THR A 60 12.54 6.19 -4.24
CA THR A 60 11.81 6.77 -3.09
C THR A 60 10.41 6.19 -2.88
N GLY A 61 9.93 5.37 -3.81
CA GLY A 61 8.68 4.63 -3.69
C GLY A 61 7.44 5.50 -3.86
N SER A 62 6.36 5.11 -3.18
CA SER A 62 5.06 5.78 -3.24
C SER A 62 4.46 5.95 -1.86
N LEU A 63 3.50 6.87 -1.74
CA LEU A 63 2.76 7.12 -0.51
C LEU A 63 1.25 6.95 -0.74
N PRO A 64 0.49 6.61 0.32
CA PRO A 64 -0.97 6.61 0.25
C PRO A 64 -1.50 7.96 -0.23
N ASP A 65 -2.64 7.94 -0.92
CA ASP A 65 -3.31 9.16 -1.33
C ASP A 65 -3.89 9.92 -0.13
N GLU A 66 -3.38 11.12 0.12
CA GLU A 66 -3.83 12.02 1.19
C GLU A 66 -5.27 12.50 1.03
N ASP A 67 -5.83 12.41 -0.18
CA ASP A 67 -7.21 12.78 -0.45
C ASP A 67 -8.18 11.59 -0.34
N ALA A 68 -7.66 10.36 -0.17
CA ALA A 68 -8.45 9.11 -0.19
C ALA A 68 -9.33 9.01 -1.44
N THR A 69 -8.83 9.43 -2.60
CA THR A 69 -9.59 9.32 -3.84
C THR A 69 -9.80 7.85 -4.20
N GLN A 70 -10.88 7.61 -4.94
CA GLN A 70 -11.28 6.30 -5.41
C GLN A 70 -11.26 6.29 -6.93
N ARG A 71 -10.49 5.36 -7.50
CA ARG A 71 -10.42 5.17 -8.95
C ARG A 71 -11.79 4.86 -9.56
N TRP A 72 -12.64 4.16 -8.81
CA TRP A 72 -13.95 3.70 -9.27
C TRP A 72 -15.07 4.72 -9.02
N LEU A 73 -14.78 5.84 -8.34
CA LEU A 73 -15.67 6.98 -8.16
C LEU A 73 -14.92 8.28 -8.49
N PRO A 74 -14.44 8.47 -9.73
CA PRO A 74 -13.56 9.59 -10.08
C PRO A 74 -14.23 10.96 -9.89
N ASP A 75 -15.55 11.05 -10.12
CA ASP A 75 -16.31 12.29 -9.97
C ASP A 75 -16.47 12.73 -8.51
N LEU A 76 -16.20 11.85 -7.54
CA LEU A 76 -16.26 12.17 -6.12
C LEU A 76 -15.09 13.07 -5.68
N GLY A 77 -13.92 12.95 -6.34
CA GLY A 77 -12.69 13.62 -5.91
C GLY A 77 -12.23 13.12 -4.52
N PRO A 78 -11.72 14.02 -3.66
CA PRO A 78 -11.37 13.67 -2.28
C PRO A 78 -12.56 13.09 -1.51
N LEU A 79 -12.31 12.08 -0.67
CA LEU A 79 -13.37 11.40 0.08
C LEU A 79 -14.10 12.38 1.02
N PRO A 80 -15.42 12.63 0.83
CA PRO A 80 -16.16 13.51 1.71
C PRO A 80 -16.21 12.97 3.15
N GLY A 81 -15.86 13.80 4.13
CA GLY A 81 -15.85 13.44 5.55
C GLY A 81 -14.52 12.88 6.05
N ARG A 82 -13.49 12.73 5.20
CA ARG A 82 -12.16 12.27 5.59
C ARG A 82 -11.54 13.12 6.71
N GLU A 83 -11.80 14.43 6.72
CA GLU A 83 -11.25 15.40 7.67
C GLU A 83 -11.60 15.09 9.14
N ARG A 84 -12.58 14.20 9.37
CA ARG A 84 -12.98 13.72 10.69
C ARG A 84 -11.96 12.77 11.32
N GLY A 85 -10.97 12.31 10.56
CA GLY A 85 -10.00 11.32 11.01
C GLY A 85 -10.55 9.90 10.93
N HIS A 86 -9.84 8.95 11.55
CA HIS A 86 -10.15 7.52 11.51
C HIS A 86 -10.15 6.93 10.08
N VAL A 87 -9.36 7.53 9.20
CA VAL A 87 -9.10 7.06 7.83
C VAL A 87 -7.61 6.81 7.70
N PHE A 88 -7.24 5.55 7.51
CA PHE A 88 -5.85 5.09 7.52
C PHE A 88 -5.49 4.38 6.21
N ALA A 89 -4.21 4.35 5.90
CA ALA A 89 -3.65 3.50 4.87
C ALA A 89 -3.27 2.12 5.43
N PRO A 90 -3.23 1.07 4.59
CA PRO A 90 -2.65 -0.22 4.94
C PRO A 90 -1.26 -0.13 5.56
N GLU A 91 -0.41 0.79 5.09
CA GLU A 91 0.94 0.98 5.61
C GLU A 91 0.94 1.44 7.08
N GLU A 92 0.03 2.34 7.46
CA GLU A 92 -0.12 2.81 8.84
C GLU A 92 -0.61 1.70 9.77
N VAL A 93 -1.48 0.82 9.25
CA VAL A 93 -1.93 -0.39 9.97
C VAL A 93 -0.77 -1.35 10.19
N MET A 94 -0.05 -1.72 9.12
CA MET A 94 1.05 -2.68 9.21
C MET A 94 2.22 -2.16 10.05
N ARG A 95 2.44 -0.83 10.08
CA ARG A 95 3.42 -0.19 10.99
C ARG A 95 2.94 -0.06 12.44
N ARG A 96 1.67 -0.36 12.73
CA ARG A 96 1.02 -0.20 14.04
C ARG A 96 0.98 1.26 14.50
N GLU A 97 0.86 2.18 13.54
CA GLU A 97 0.67 3.61 13.76
C GLU A 97 -0.82 3.94 13.95
N ALA A 98 -1.70 3.17 13.30
CA ALA A 98 -3.16 3.28 13.45
C ALA A 98 -3.63 2.65 14.77
N ARG A 99 -4.49 3.37 15.51
CA ARG A 99 -5.19 2.86 16.70
C ARG A 99 -6.65 2.61 16.36
N LEU A 100 -6.93 1.38 15.93
CA LEU A 100 -8.24 0.99 15.42
C LEU A 100 -9.17 0.54 16.56
N GLY A 101 -10.45 0.87 16.42
CA GLY A 101 -11.59 0.40 17.20
C GLY A 101 -12.01 -1.01 16.81
N SER A 102 -13.23 -1.40 17.17
CA SER A 102 -13.67 -2.80 17.02
C SER A 102 -14.08 -3.12 15.58
N ARG A 103 -14.76 -2.18 14.90
CA ARG A 103 -15.32 -2.39 13.56
C ARG A 103 -14.48 -1.65 12.53
N VAL A 104 -13.83 -2.39 11.63
CA VAL A 104 -12.95 -1.82 10.62
C VAL A 104 -13.50 -2.09 9.22
N LEU A 105 -13.74 -1.01 8.48
CA LEU A 105 -14.07 -1.07 7.06
C LEU A 105 -12.80 -0.99 6.24
N VAL A 106 -12.53 -1.96 5.37
CA VAL A 106 -11.40 -1.97 4.45
C VAL A 106 -11.92 -1.79 3.03
N LEU A 107 -11.52 -0.71 2.35
CA LEU A 107 -11.76 -0.55 0.92
C LEU A 107 -10.54 -0.98 0.12
N ASP A 108 -10.67 -2.05 -0.66
CA ASP A 108 -9.63 -2.55 -1.57
C ASP A 108 -9.99 -2.33 -3.04
N GLU A 109 -9.33 -1.39 -3.69
CA GLU A 109 -9.42 -1.19 -5.14
C GLU A 109 -8.36 -1.99 -5.92
N GLY A 110 -7.37 -2.55 -5.21
CA GLY A 110 -6.21 -3.20 -5.81
C GLY A 110 -6.37 -4.70 -6.03
N GLY A 111 -7.31 -5.36 -5.35
CA GLY A 111 -7.59 -6.79 -5.49
C GLY A 111 -6.40 -7.69 -5.14
N ASN A 112 -5.44 -7.19 -4.37
CA ASN A 112 -4.13 -7.82 -4.13
C ASN A 112 -3.81 -7.91 -2.64
N MET A 113 -2.63 -8.45 -2.30
CA MET A 113 -2.24 -8.66 -0.90
C MET A 113 -2.22 -7.37 -0.07
N ARG A 114 -2.03 -6.17 -0.65
CA ARG A 114 -2.03 -4.93 0.11
C ARG A 114 -3.36 -4.71 0.85
N GLY A 115 -4.50 -4.86 0.17
CA GLY A 115 -5.81 -4.79 0.80
C GLY A 115 -6.15 -6.07 1.57
N LEU A 116 -6.10 -7.22 0.89
CA LEU A 116 -6.56 -8.49 1.47
C LEU A 116 -5.70 -8.96 2.65
N GLY A 117 -4.38 -8.80 2.56
CA GLY A 117 -3.47 -9.17 3.65
C GLY A 117 -3.63 -8.28 4.88
N THR A 118 -4.02 -7.00 4.68
CA THR A 118 -4.34 -6.08 5.78
C THR A 118 -5.67 -6.45 6.43
N ALA A 119 -6.70 -6.74 5.63
CA ALA A 119 -7.97 -7.26 6.15
C ALA A 119 -7.80 -8.58 6.92
N TRP A 120 -6.96 -9.49 6.42
CA TRP A 120 -6.61 -10.73 7.13
C TRP A 120 -5.89 -10.43 8.44
N HIS A 121 -4.87 -9.57 8.43
CA HIS A 121 -4.14 -9.17 9.63
C HIS A 121 -5.10 -8.66 10.73
N LEU A 122 -5.97 -7.72 10.38
CA LEU A 122 -6.94 -7.14 11.31
C LEU A 122 -7.92 -8.17 11.87
N ALA A 123 -8.39 -9.10 11.03
CA ALA A 123 -9.29 -10.15 11.47
C ALA A 123 -8.59 -11.15 12.43
N GLU A 124 -7.29 -11.43 12.25
CA GLU A 124 -6.52 -12.24 13.22
C GLU A 124 -6.23 -11.50 14.53
N GLU A 125 -6.21 -10.16 14.51
CA GLU A 125 -6.11 -9.33 15.71
C GLU A 125 -7.46 -9.14 16.44
N GLY A 126 -8.54 -9.68 15.88
CA GLY A 126 -9.87 -9.72 16.52
C GLY A 126 -10.80 -8.56 16.17
N HIS A 127 -10.47 -7.76 15.16
CA HIS A 127 -11.38 -6.74 14.63
C HIS A 127 -12.55 -7.37 13.86
N GLU A 128 -13.73 -6.76 13.96
CA GLU A 128 -14.86 -7.04 13.07
C GLU A 128 -14.62 -6.34 11.74
N VAL A 129 -14.17 -7.10 10.73
CA VAL A 129 -13.76 -6.54 9.44
C VAL A 129 -14.87 -6.68 8.40
N THR A 130 -15.22 -5.56 7.77
CA THR A 130 -15.92 -5.55 6.47
C THR A 130 -14.93 -5.15 5.39
N LEU A 131 -14.70 -6.04 4.41
CA LEU A 131 -13.90 -5.78 3.23
C LEU A 131 -14.83 -5.45 2.05
N ILE A 132 -14.75 -4.23 1.55
CA ILE A 132 -15.44 -3.80 0.33
C ILE A 132 -14.45 -3.68 -0.83
N THR A 133 -14.92 -4.02 -2.02
CA THR A 133 -14.18 -3.81 -3.26
C THR A 133 -15.14 -3.39 -4.37
N PRO A 134 -14.74 -2.48 -5.25
CA PRO A 134 -15.54 -2.11 -6.41
C PRO A 134 -15.58 -3.21 -7.48
N GLY A 135 -14.63 -4.16 -7.46
CA GLY A 135 -14.59 -5.24 -8.45
C GLY A 135 -15.63 -6.34 -8.20
N PRO A 136 -15.84 -7.23 -9.19
CA PRO A 136 -16.81 -8.33 -9.11
C PRO A 136 -16.36 -9.46 -8.18
N MET A 137 -15.12 -9.41 -7.71
CA MET A 137 -14.52 -10.43 -6.87
C MET A 137 -13.46 -9.83 -5.96
N VAL A 138 -13.48 -10.23 -4.69
CA VAL A 138 -12.40 -9.98 -3.74
C VAL A 138 -11.13 -10.72 -4.18
N GLY A 139 -10.01 -10.02 -4.27
CA GLY A 139 -8.73 -10.66 -4.62
C GLY A 139 -8.54 -10.96 -6.11
N ALA A 140 -9.17 -10.18 -7.01
CA ALA A 140 -9.12 -10.41 -8.45
C ALA A 140 -7.69 -10.55 -9.02
N GLU A 141 -6.73 -9.76 -8.54
CA GLU A 141 -5.34 -9.84 -9.01
C GLU A 141 -4.64 -11.14 -8.55
N LEU A 142 -5.08 -11.73 -7.43
CA LEU A 142 -4.53 -12.96 -6.89
C LEU A 142 -5.02 -14.22 -7.61
N ALA A 143 -6.05 -14.10 -8.46
CA ALA A 143 -6.55 -15.21 -9.26
C ALA A 143 -5.48 -15.76 -10.22
N ARG A 144 -4.58 -14.89 -10.69
CA ARG A 144 -3.46 -15.26 -11.59
C ARG A 144 -2.46 -16.23 -10.97
N THR A 145 -2.39 -16.28 -9.64
CA THR A 145 -1.51 -17.18 -8.90
C THR A 145 -2.30 -18.21 -8.09
N SER A 146 -3.62 -18.28 -8.29
CA SER A 146 -4.56 -19.10 -7.51
C SER A 146 -4.49 -18.85 -6.00
N ALA A 147 -3.96 -17.69 -5.59
CA ALA A 147 -3.88 -17.30 -4.18
C ALA A 147 -5.18 -16.68 -3.68
N ASP A 148 -6.10 -16.32 -4.58
CA ASP A 148 -7.42 -15.76 -4.27
C ASP A 148 -8.32 -16.77 -3.51
N ILE A 149 -8.29 -18.05 -3.89
CA ILE A 149 -9.11 -19.10 -3.27
C ILE A 149 -8.75 -19.28 -1.78
N PRO A 150 -7.49 -19.59 -1.41
CA PRO A 150 -7.15 -19.83 -0.02
C PRO A 150 -7.33 -18.59 0.86
N ILE A 151 -7.04 -17.38 0.36
CA ILE A 151 -7.21 -16.16 1.15
C ILE A 151 -8.68 -15.83 1.37
N ARG A 152 -9.56 -15.96 0.36
CA ARG A 152 -11.00 -15.74 0.53
C ARG A 152 -11.61 -16.75 1.48
N ALA A 153 -11.21 -18.02 1.38
CA ALA A 153 -11.63 -19.06 2.32
C ALA A 153 -11.22 -18.72 3.76
N ARG A 154 -9.99 -18.21 3.94
CA ARG A 154 -9.49 -17.81 5.26
C ARG A 154 -10.21 -16.58 5.81
N LEU A 155 -10.42 -15.55 5.00
CA LEU A 155 -11.19 -14.36 5.38
C LEU A 155 -12.62 -14.75 5.81
N ALA A 156 -13.28 -15.60 5.04
CA ALA A 156 -14.60 -16.12 5.39
C ALA A 156 -14.59 -16.91 6.71
N TRP A 157 -13.59 -17.76 6.93
CA TRP A 157 -13.45 -18.51 8.18
C TRP A 157 -13.22 -17.61 9.40
N LEU A 158 -12.53 -16.48 9.21
CA LEU A 158 -12.33 -15.45 10.23
C LEU A 158 -13.56 -14.54 10.43
N GLY A 159 -14.65 -14.76 9.69
CA GLY A 159 -15.88 -13.98 9.81
C GLY A 159 -15.85 -12.62 9.11
N VAL A 160 -14.88 -12.39 8.20
CA VAL A 160 -14.82 -11.14 7.44
C VAL A 160 -16.02 -11.05 6.50
N THR A 161 -16.78 -9.95 6.62
CA THR A 161 -17.87 -9.64 5.68
C THR A 161 -17.26 -9.11 4.39
N MET A 162 -17.59 -9.71 3.24
CA MET A 162 -17.04 -9.32 1.94
C MET A 162 -18.15 -8.77 1.04
N LEU A 163 -18.01 -7.51 0.60
CA LEU A 163 -18.94 -6.84 -0.30
C LEU A 163 -18.23 -6.47 -1.61
N THR A 164 -18.58 -7.16 -2.70
CA THR A 164 -18.10 -6.86 -4.06
C THR A 164 -19.00 -5.84 -4.73
N GLU A 165 -18.52 -5.13 -5.76
CA GLU A 165 -19.29 -4.12 -6.48
C GLU A 165 -19.79 -2.96 -5.59
N HIS A 166 -18.99 -2.59 -4.58
CA HIS A 166 -19.30 -1.47 -3.69
C HIS A 166 -18.16 -0.44 -3.66
N GLY A 167 -18.53 0.83 -3.63
CA GLY A 167 -17.65 1.96 -3.35
C GLY A 167 -18.12 2.74 -2.12
N LEU A 168 -17.29 3.68 -1.67
CA LEU A 168 -17.56 4.53 -0.52
C LEU A 168 -17.88 5.96 -1.00
N THR A 169 -19.04 6.51 -0.67
CA THR A 169 -19.40 7.88 -1.11
C THR A 169 -19.19 8.94 -0.02
N ARG A 170 -19.16 8.54 1.26
CA ARG A 170 -18.96 9.45 2.39
C ARG A 170 -18.47 8.73 3.64
N TRP A 171 -17.62 9.37 4.42
CA TRP A 171 -17.24 8.99 5.78
C TRP A 171 -17.96 9.88 6.81
N HIS A 172 -18.43 9.31 7.91
CA HIS A 172 -19.17 10.03 8.97
C HIS A 172 -19.00 9.38 10.34
N ASP A 173 -19.52 10.01 11.39
CA ASP A 173 -19.26 9.66 12.81
C ASP A 173 -19.78 8.28 13.27
N GLN A 174 -20.51 7.58 12.41
CA GLN A 174 -21.07 6.26 12.71
C GLN A 174 -20.56 5.19 11.73
N GLY A 175 -19.70 5.56 10.78
CA GLY A 175 -19.20 4.71 9.73
C GLY A 175 -19.25 5.36 8.35
N ALA A 176 -19.75 4.62 7.38
CA ALA A 176 -19.59 4.91 5.97
C ALA A 176 -20.91 4.88 5.20
N ARG A 177 -21.08 5.79 4.24
CA ARG A 177 -22.08 5.67 3.18
C ARG A 177 -21.51 4.83 2.04
N LEU A 178 -22.05 3.64 1.84
CA LEU A 178 -21.64 2.75 0.75
C LEU A 178 -22.61 2.88 -0.42
N LYS A 179 -22.09 2.68 -1.63
CA LYS A 179 -22.86 2.63 -2.87
C LYS A 179 -22.61 1.32 -3.58
N ASN A 180 -23.68 0.58 -3.87
CA ASN A 180 -23.63 -0.53 -4.80
C ASN A 180 -23.43 0.04 -6.22
N LEU A 181 -22.33 -0.31 -6.87
CA LEU A 181 -21.94 0.27 -8.16
C LEU A 181 -22.80 -0.25 -9.33
N LEU A 182 -23.46 -1.40 -9.16
CA LEU A 182 -24.35 -1.95 -10.18
C LEU A 182 -25.74 -1.32 -10.15
N THR A 183 -26.29 -1.09 -8.96
CA THR A 183 -27.67 -0.60 -8.79
C THR A 183 -27.75 0.90 -8.51
N GLY A 184 -26.65 1.50 -8.07
CA GLY A 184 -26.60 2.88 -7.57
C GLY A 184 -27.24 3.07 -6.20
N VAL A 185 -27.79 2.01 -5.58
CA VAL A 185 -28.39 2.07 -4.25
C VAL A 185 -27.31 2.38 -3.23
N GLU A 186 -27.62 3.32 -2.34
CA GLU A 186 -26.74 3.68 -1.24
C GLU A 186 -27.35 3.32 0.12
N PHE A 187 -26.49 2.96 1.07
CA PHE A 187 -26.86 2.62 2.43
C PHE A 187 -25.73 2.95 3.41
N ASP A 188 -26.07 3.11 4.69
CA ASP A 188 -25.08 3.34 5.73
C ASP A 188 -24.55 2.01 6.26
N HIS A 189 -23.25 1.92 6.47
CA HIS A 189 -22.55 0.78 7.04
C HIS A 189 -21.81 1.23 8.30
N PRO A 190 -22.07 0.62 9.47
CA PRO A 190 -21.38 0.99 10.69
C PRO A 190 -19.90 0.63 10.65
N ALA A 191 -19.03 1.54 11.09
CA ALA A 191 -17.59 1.31 11.23
C ALA A 191 -17.01 2.33 12.22
N ASP A 192 -15.98 1.92 12.95
CA ASP A 192 -15.22 2.81 13.83
C ASP A 192 -14.06 3.45 13.06
N ASP A 193 -13.44 2.69 12.16
CA ASP A 193 -12.32 3.14 11.33
C ASP A 193 -12.41 2.62 9.90
N LEU A 194 -11.78 3.37 9.00
CA LEU A 194 -11.69 3.09 7.58
C LEU A 194 -10.22 2.88 7.18
N VAL A 195 -9.95 1.80 6.45
CA VAL A 195 -8.65 1.52 5.81
C VAL A 195 -8.78 1.64 4.30
N MET A 196 -8.08 2.60 3.71
CA MET A 196 -8.10 2.90 2.27
C MET A 196 -6.95 2.18 1.56
N ALA A 197 -7.18 0.95 1.11
CA ALA A 197 -6.27 0.23 0.21
C ALA A 197 -6.49 0.65 -1.27
N THR A 198 -6.46 1.95 -1.52
CA THR A 198 -6.56 2.57 -2.85
C THR A 198 -5.18 2.76 -3.49
N THR A 199 -5.13 3.36 -4.68
CA THR A 199 -3.89 3.54 -5.43
C THR A 199 -2.97 4.57 -4.75
N ASN A 200 -1.71 4.19 -4.51
CA ASN A 200 -0.70 5.13 -3.99
C ASN A 200 -0.31 6.16 -5.05
N ARG A 201 0.23 7.30 -4.59
CA ARG A 201 0.86 8.32 -5.42
C ARG A 201 2.38 8.16 -5.40
N ALA A 202 3.02 8.33 -6.55
CA ALA A 202 4.48 8.37 -6.65
C ALA A 202 5.04 9.42 -5.70
N PHE A 203 6.10 9.07 -4.97
CA PHE A 203 6.77 9.99 -4.06
C PHE A 203 8.10 10.42 -4.66
N ASP A 204 8.11 11.60 -5.27
CA ASP A 204 9.28 12.18 -5.90
C ASP A 204 9.41 13.68 -5.54
N PRO A 205 9.92 13.98 -4.33
CA PRO A 205 10.12 15.36 -3.90
C PRO A 205 11.39 16.00 -4.48
N ILE A 206 12.31 15.22 -5.06
CA ILE A 206 13.70 15.66 -5.27
C ILE A 206 14.11 15.71 -6.74
N SER A 207 13.53 14.93 -7.65
CA SER A 207 14.05 14.82 -9.03
C SER A 207 14.18 16.16 -9.75
N ALA A 208 13.20 17.06 -9.56
CA ALA A 208 13.21 18.39 -10.14
C ALA A 208 14.28 19.29 -9.52
N GLU A 209 14.56 19.13 -8.22
CA GLU A 209 15.55 19.93 -7.50
C GLU A 209 16.98 19.57 -7.89
N ILE A 210 17.24 18.32 -8.28
CA ILE A 210 18.57 17.83 -8.72
C ILE A 210 18.67 17.67 -10.23
N ALA A 211 17.94 18.47 -11.02
CA ALA A 211 17.94 18.38 -12.48
C ALA A 211 19.33 18.59 -13.12
N ASP A 212 20.25 19.24 -12.40
CA ASP A 212 21.68 19.37 -12.74
C ASP A 212 22.45 18.04 -12.66
N LEU A 213 21.95 17.08 -11.89
CA LEU A 213 22.44 15.71 -11.72
C LEU A 213 21.32 14.73 -12.09
N PRO A 214 20.96 14.60 -13.39
CA PRO A 214 19.73 13.96 -13.82
C PRO A 214 19.61 12.53 -13.28
N PRO A 215 18.64 12.25 -12.39
CA PRO A 215 18.53 10.95 -11.76
C PRO A 215 17.86 9.93 -12.67
N VAL A 216 18.15 8.64 -12.41
CA VAL A 216 17.31 7.54 -12.90
C VAL A 216 16.24 7.25 -11.85
N ILE A 217 14.96 7.48 -12.18
CA ILE A 217 13.84 7.22 -11.28
C ILE A 217 13.29 5.81 -11.54
N LEU A 218 13.13 4.99 -10.49
CA LEU A 218 12.73 3.59 -10.60
C LEU A 218 11.62 3.20 -9.61
N GLY A 219 10.95 2.10 -9.88
CA GLY A 219 9.96 1.49 -8.99
C GLY A 219 8.72 2.36 -8.85
N ASP A 220 8.14 2.35 -7.66
CA ASP A 220 6.89 3.08 -7.41
C ASP A 220 7.07 4.61 -7.40
N ALA A 221 8.30 5.12 -7.32
CA ALA A 221 8.61 6.54 -7.52
C ALA A 221 8.37 6.97 -8.97
N GLN A 222 8.55 6.06 -9.92
CA GLN A 222 8.25 6.32 -11.33
C GLN A 222 6.76 6.10 -11.61
N ALA A 223 6.22 4.95 -11.18
CA ALA A 223 4.83 4.59 -11.37
C ALA A 223 4.44 3.48 -10.38
N PRO A 224 3.59 3.77 -9.36
CA PRO A 224 3.17 2.79 -8.37
C PRO A 224 2.51 1.56 -8.99
N ARG A 225 3.03 0.36 -8.68
CA ARG A 225 2.54 -0.92 -9.23
C ARG A 225 3.05 -2.11 -8.41
N GLN A 226 2.98 -3.32 -8.99
CA GLN A 226 3.36 -4.54 -8.27
C GLN A 226 4.89 -4.65 -8.08
N ALA A 227 5.30 -5.22 -6.95
CA ALA A 227 6.70 -5.41 -6.57
C ALA A 227 7.62 -6.03 -7.66
N PRO A 228 7.19 -7.01 -8.50
CA PRO A 228 8.04 -7.56 -9.55
C PRO A 228 8.61 -6.52 -10.51
N TYR A 229 7.87 -5.42 -10.76
CA TYR A 229 8.35 -4.34 -11.61
C TYR A 229 9.48 -3.55 -10.95
N ALA A 230 9.39 -3.25 -9.65
CA ALA A 230 10.45 -2.58 -8.91
C ALA A 230 11.74 -3.43 -8.87
N PHE A 231 11.60 -4.76 -8.69
CA PHE A 231 12.73 -5.69 -8.79
C PHE A 231 13.36 -5.72 -10.19
N TYR A 232 12.52 -5.78 -11.23
CA TYR A 232 12.96 -5.78 -12.62
C TYR A 232 13.74 -4.49 -12.95
N GLU A 233 13.21 -3.34 -12.58
CA GLU A 233 13.81 -2.03 -12.85
C GLU A 233 15.12 -1.83 -12.09
N GLY A 234 15.17 -2.17 -10.80
CA GLY A 234 16.40 -2.12 -10.02
C GLY A 234 17.50 -3.00 -10.63
N ARG A 235 17.14 -4.22 -11.04
CA ARG A 235 18.09 -5.13 -11.73
C ARG A 235 18.53 -4.57 -13.08
N ALA A 236 17.61 -4.06 -13.90
CA ALA A 236 17.92 -3.52 -15.22
C ALA A 236 18.85 -2.30 -15.13
N CYS A 237 18.59 -1.39 -14.20
CA CYS A 237 19.44 -0.24 -13.93
C CYS A 237 20.83 -0.68 -13.47
N GLY A 238 20.93 -1.59 -12.50
CA GLY A 238 22.21 -2.08 -12.00
C GLY A 238 23.07 -2.83 -13.03
N LEU A 239 22.47 -3.32 -14.13
CA LEU A 239 23.22 -3.92 -15.25
C LEU A 239 23.66 -2.91 -16.32
N ALA A 240 23.05 -1.73 -16.33
CA ALA A 240 23.30 -0.68 -17.32
C ALA A 240 24.30 0.39 -16.84
N LEU A 241 24.51 0.50 -15.52
CA LEU A 241 25.54 1.32 -14.89
C LEU A 241 26.89 0.61 -14.90
#